data_AF-A0A1X7SH83-F1
#
_entry.id   AF-A0A1X7SH83-F1
#
_cell.length_a   1.000
_cell.length_b   1.000
_cell.length_c   1.000
_cell.angle_alpha   90.00
_cell.angle_beta   90.00
_cell.angle_gamma   90.00
#
_symmetry.space_group_name_H-M   'P 1'
#
loop_
_entity.id
_entity.type
_entity.pdbx_description
1 polymer ?
#
loop_
_entity_poly.entity_id
_entity_poly.type
_entity_poly.pdbx_seq_one_letter_code
_entity_poly.pdbx_strand_id
1 'polypeptide(L)'
;TRIAEPPSIWLDAYFEWLDPTSTCCGHVPGRPDQPCSHPNDTANSTCVHCLPPDSGSNRPNSSAFLDNLLHFLTANPDTNCAAAGHAAYNSAVVVDYDTMKIGASYAMTYHTILRNSSDFIAALKQARELSVNLTRELDHEVFAYSVFYVYYEQYLHIYWDMGINIGLSLLAVFLVTVFMLGFDVWGAFIIISVVFMIIVHMGGVMVYAGINANAVSLVNLVMTVGIAVEFCSHIVRWFMMEKGTRLERAHSSLANMGSS
;
A
#
# COMPACT_ATOMS: atom_id res chain seq x y z
N THR A 1 8.15 1.27 -16.00
CA THR A 1 7.70 0.41 -14.90
C THR A 1 8.75 0.44 -13.79
N ARG A 2 8.37 0.46 -12.51
CA ARG A 2 9.30 0.45 -11.35
C ARG A 2 9.58 -0.98 -10.85
N ILE A 3 9.55 -1.95 -11.76
CA ILE A 3 9.85 -3.37 -11.52
C ILE A 3 11.12 -3.67 -12.31
N ALA A 4 12.13 -4.19 -11.64
CA ALA A 4 13.47 -4.37 -12.20
C ALA A 4 13.66 -5.73 -12.88
N GLU A 5 13.03 -6.77 -12.33
CA GLU A 5 13.31 -8.16 -12.67
C GLU A 5 12.02 -8.90 -13.06
N PRO A 6 12.11 -9.95 -13.90
CA PRO A 6 10.97 -10.83 -14.13
C PRO A 6 10.53 -11.50 -12.82
N PRO A 7 9.22 -11.79 -12.66
CA PRO A 7 8.74 -12.46 -11.47
C PRO A 7 9.25 -13.91 -11.39
N SER A 8 9.58 -14.37 -10.19
CA SER A 8 9.78 -15.80 -9.93
C SER A 8 8.43 -16.48 -9.82
N ILE A 9 8.15 -17.37 -10.77
CA ILE A 9 6.88 -18.09 -10.90
C ILE A 9 7.11 -19.54 -10.48
N TRP A 10 6.50 -19.94 -9.37
CA TRP A 10 6.62 -21.31 -8.84
C TRP A 10 6.10 -22.37 -9.82
N LEU A 11 5.08 -22.02 -10.61
CA LEU A 11 4.44 -22.93 -11.56
C LEU A 11 5.38 -23.31 -12.71
N ASP A 12 6.21 -22.37 -13.18
CA ASP A 12 7.18 -22.63 -14.25
C ASP A 12 8.29 -23.56 -13.73
N ALA A 13 8.82 -23.28 -12.54
CA ALA A 13 9.81 -24.15 -11.88
C ALA A 13 9.25 -25.54 -11.57
N TYR A 14 7.95 -25.63 -11.23
CA TYR A 14 7.27 -26.90 -11.01
C TYR A 14 7.17 -27.73 -12.30
N PHE A 15 6.85 -27.12 -13.44
CA PHE A 15 6.84 -27.83 -14.72
C PHE A 15 8.24 -28.23 -15.20
N GLU A 16 9.26 -27.43 -14.91
CA GLU A 16 10.66 -27.80 -15.15
C GLU A 16 11.08 -28.99 -14.28
N TRP A 17 10.70 -29.00 -12.99
CA TRP A 17 10.98 -30.09 -12.06
C TRP A 17 10.26 -31.40 -12.44
N LEU A 18 9.07 -31.29 -13.04
CA LEU A 18 8.28 -32.42 -13.55
C LEU A 18 8.75 -32.95 -14.91
N ASP A 19 9.62 -32.22 -15.62
CA ASP A 19 10.02 -32.57 -16.98
C ASP A 19 10.67 -33.97 -16.99
N PRO A 20 10.15 -34.93 -17.78
CA PRO A 20 10.72 -36.28 -17.85
C PRO A 20 12.14 -36.32 -18.42
N THR A 21 12.60 -35.24 -19.07
CA THR A 21 14.01 -35.09 -19.48
C THR A 21 14.94 -34.74 -18.32
N SER A 22 14.40 -34.26 -17.20
CA SER A 22 15.13 -33.94 -15.98
C SER A 22 15.19 -35.15 -15.02
N THR A 23 16.21 -35.20 -14.18
CA THR A 23 16.35 -36.19 -13.09
C THR A 23 15.77 -35.67 -11.75
N CYS A 24 14.81 -34.75 -11.83
CA CYS A 24 14.30 -34.02 -10.68
C CYS A 24 13.18 -34.75 -9.93
N CYS A 25 12.10 -35.14 -10.63
CA CYS A 25 10.96 -35.80 -10.01
C CYS A 25 11.02 -37.32 -10.20
N GLY A 26 11.04 -38.05 -9.09
CA GLY A 26 10.92 -39.50 -9.10
C GLY A 26 9.98 -40.05 -8.03
N HIS A 27 9.30 -41.16 -8.34
CA HIS A 27 8.56 -41.95 -7.36
C HIS A 27 8.88 -43.45 -7.47
N VAL A 28 8.53 -44.21 -6.44
CA VAL A 28 8.64 -45.68 -6.46
C VAL A 28 7.32 -46.30 -6.95
N PRO A 29 7.34 -47.19 -7.96
CA PRO A 29 6.13 -47.89 -8.42
C PRO A 29 5.47 -48.68 -7.28
N GLY A 30 4.16 -48.49 -7.09
CA GLY A 30 3.41 -49.16 -6.02
C GLY A 30 3.46 -48.48 -4.65
N ARG A 31 4.25 -47.41 -4.49
CA ARG A 31 4.26 -46.52 -3.30
C ARG A 31 4.36 -45.05 -3.74
N PRO A 32 3.26 -44.44 -4.21
CA PRO A 32 3.25 -43.05 -4.64
C PRO A 32 3.60 -42.07 -3.50
N ASP A 33 3.32 -42.47 -2.25
CA ASP A 33 3.57 -41.65 -1.05
C ASP A 33 5.05 -41.58 -0.64
N GLN A 34 5.92 -42.37 -1.27
CA GLN A 34 7.35 -42.39 -0.97
C GLN A 34 8.14 -41.80 -2.15
N PRO A 35 8.43 -40.49 -2.11
CA PRO A 35 9.27 -39.88 -3.13
C PRO A 35 10.67 -40.47 -3.10
N CYS A 36 11.30 -40.58 -4.28
CA CYS A 36 12.70 -40.91 -4.39
C CYS A 36 13.51 -39.68 -4.83
N SER A 37 14.74 -39.59 -4.33
CA SER A 37 15.58 -38.39 -4.47
C SER A 37 15.79 -38.02 -5.93
N HIS A 38 16.22 -38.98 -6.76
CA HIS A 38 16.41 -38.81 -8.21
C HIS A 38 16.12 -40.11 -8.96
N PRO A 39 15.42 -40.06 -10.11
CA PRO A 39 15.36 -41.16 -11.06
C PRO A 39 16.77 -41.58 -11.49
N ASN A 40 17.03 -42.88 -11.58
CA ASN A 40 18.32 -43.47 -11.95
C ASN A 40 19.50 -43.19 -10.99
N ASP A 41 19.25 -42.77 -9.74
CA ASP A 41 20.32 -42.75 -8.73
C ASP A 41 20.80 -44.18 -8.43
N THR A 42 22.12 -44.37 -8.47
CA THR A 42 22.82 -45.66 -8.28
C THR A 42 22.48 -46.36 -6.96
N ALA A 43 21.93 -45.64 -5.97
CA ALA A 43 21.50 -46.17 -4.69
C ALA A 43 20.10 -46.83 -4.70
N ASN A 44 19.22 -46.51 -5.67
CA ASN A 44 17.85 -47.01 -5.68
C ASN A 44 17.30 -47.25 -7.09
N SER A 45 17.51 -48.47 -7.60
CA SER A 45 17.11 -48.94 -8.95
C SER A 45 15.59 -49.03 -9.17
N THR A 46 14.77 -48.62 -8.21
CA THR A 46 13.29 -48.68 -8.27
C THR A 46 12.63 -47.33 -8.53
N CYS A 47 13.41 -46.25 -8.68
CA CYS A 47 12.89 -44.89 -8.88
C CYS A 47 12.58 -44.62 -10.36
N VAL A 48 11.33 -44.27 -10.67
CA VAL A 48 10.88 -43.91 -12.03
C VAL A 48 10.45 -42.45 -12.09
N HIS A 49 10.49 -41.84 -13.26
CA HIS A 49 10.03 -40.46 -13.48
C HIS A 49 8.55 -40.28 -13.15
N CYS A 50 8.19 -39.13 -12.60
CA CYS A 50 6.81 -38.81 -12.22
C CYS A 50 5.84 -38.65 -13.39
N LEU A 51 6.34 -38.17 -14.53
CA LEU A 51 5.59 -38.11 -15.78
C LEU A 51 6.18 -39.11 -16.79
N PRO A 52 5.33 -39.87 -17.52
CA PRO A 52 5.82 -40.73 -18.56
C PRO A 52 6.39 -39.90 -19.74
N PRO A 53 7.48 -40.35 -20.38
CA PRO A 53 8.13 -39.62 -21.48
C PRO A 53 7.24 -39.47 -22.73
N ASP A 54 6.23 -40.34 -22.90
CA ASP A 54 5.33 -40.34 -24.05
C ASP A 54 4.15 -39.34 -23.92
N SER A 55 4.12 -38.53 -22.86
CA SER A 55 2.97 -37.66 -22.54
C SER A 55 2.75 -36.51 -23.52
N GLY A 56 3.71 -36.19 -24.40
CA GLY A 56 3.63 -35.12 -25.41
C GLY A 56 3.48 -33.68 -24.88
N SER A 57 3.10 -33.53 -23.60
CA SER A 57 3.01 -32.27 -22.86
C SER A 57 3.65 -32.48 -21.49
N ASN A 58 4.54 -31.57 -21.08
CA ASN A 58 5.15 -31.53 -19.74
C ASN A 58 4.13 -31.10 -18.66
N ARG A 59 2.85 -31.46 -18.81
CA ARG A 59 1.75 -31.03 -17.94
C ARG A 59 1.07 -32.24 -17.31
N PRO A 60 0.97 -32.30 -15.97
CA PRO A 60 0.31 -33.40 -15.28
C PRO A 60 -1.22 -33.29 -15.38
N ASN A 61 -1.89 -34.42 -15.17
CA ASN A 61 -3.34 -34.49 -14.98
C ASN A 61 -3.74 -33.85 -13.64
N SER A 62 -5.02 -33.47 -13.49
CA SER A 62 -5.50 -32.76 -12.30
C SER A 62 -5.20 -33.44 -10.96
N SER A 63 -5.29 -34.78 -10.89
CA SER A 63 -4.96 -35.53 -9.67
C SER A 63 -3.45 -35.58 -9.43
N ALA A 64 -2.69 -35.91 -10.47
CA ALA A 64 -1.22 -35.99 -10.41
C ALA A 64 -0.55 -34.63 -10.13
N PHE A 65 -1.21 -33.52 -10.48
CA PHE A 65 -0.70 -32.18 -10.20
C PHE A 65 -0.56 -31.95 -8.69
N LEU A 66 -1.61 -32.25 -7.93
CA LEU A 66 -1.61 -32.00 -6.49
C LEU A 66 -0.66 -32.95 -5.75
N ASP A 67 -0.65 -34.24 -6.11
CA ASP A 67 0.23 -35.23 -5.50
C ASP A 67 1.71 -34.85 -5.68
N ASN A 68 2.09 -34.49 -6.91
CA ASN A 68 3.46 -34.09 -7.21
C ASN A 68 3.80 -32.69 -6.66
N LEU A 69 2.81 -31.81 -6.46
CA LEU A 69 3.04 -30.47 -5.91
C LEU A 69 3.53 -30.53 -4.47
N LEU A 70 2.94 -31.38 -3.62
CA LEU A 70 3.43 -31.56 -2.25
C LEU A 70 4.86 -32.10 -2.24
N HIS A 71 5.20 -33.00 -3.16
CA HIS A 71 6.55 -33.50 -3.30
C HIS A 71 7.53 -32.38 -3.73
N PHE A 72 7.16 -31.56 -4.70
CA PHE A 72 7.96 -30.41 -5.14
C PHE A 72 8.23 -29.40 -4.01
N LEU A 73 7.23 -29.07 -3.21
CA LEU A 73 7.35 -28.10 -2.10
C LEU A 73 8.17 -28.63 -0.92
N THR A 74 8.43 -29.94 -0.85
CA THR A 74 9.26 -30.59 0.17
C THR A 74 10.63 -31.03 -0.35
N ALA A 75 10.83 -31.06 -1.67
CA ALA A 75 12.09 -31.43 -2.31
C ALA A 75 13.14 -30.31 -2.17
N ASN A 76 14.29 -30.65 -1.59
CA ASN A 76 15.43 -29.74 -1.47
C ASN A 76 16.27 -29.74 -2.76
N PRO A 77 16.77 -28.58 -3.21
CA PRO A 77 17.64 -28.52 -4.37
C PRO A 77 19.01 -29.13 -4.05
N ASP A 78 19.55 -29.86 -5.02
CA ASP A 78 20.82 -30.58 -4.93
C ASP A 78 21.63 -30.42 -6.23
N THR A 79 22.75 -31.15 -6.36
CA THR A 79 23.60 -31.06 -7.56
C THR A 79 22.93 -31.62 -8.82
N ASN A 80 21.95 -32.53 -8.67
CA ASN A 80 21.26 -33.15 -9.79
C ASN A 80 19.98 -32.42 -10.18
N CYS A 81 19.40 -31.65 -9.25
CA CYS A 81 18.15 -30.93 -9.44
C CYS A 81 18.17 -29.57 -8.72
N ALA A 82 18.49 -28.52 -9.46
CA ALA A 82 18.43 -27.14 -8.96
C ALA A 82 17.00 -26.58 -8.88
N ALA A 83 16.06 -27.14 -9.66
CA ALA A 83 14.69 -26.64 -9.80
C ALA A 83 13.76 -27.01 -8.62
N ALA A 84 14.25 -27.70 -7.60
CA ALA A 84 13.43 -28.17 -6.49
C ALA A 84 12.83 -27.02 -5.65
N GLY A 85 11.55 -27.16 -5.29
CA GLY A 85 10.72 -26.04 -4.82
C GLY A 85 10.84 -25.68 -3.34
N HIS A 86 11.43 -26.52 -2.50
CA HIS A 86 11.43 -26.28 -1.04
C HIS A 86 12.09 -24.96 -0.65
N ALA A 87 13.23 -24.63 -1.27
CA ALA A 87 14.01 -23.45 -0.89
C ALA A 87 13.34 -22.12 -1.27
N ALA A 88 12.69 -22.05 -2.43
CA ALA A 88 12.16 -20.80 -2.98
C ALA A 88 10.64 -20.66 -2.88
N TYR A 89 9.89 -21.77 -2.92
CA TYR A 89 8.44 -21.75 -3.15
C TYR A 89 7.62 -22.43 -2.06
N ASN A 90 8.24 -23.08 -1.06
CA ASN A 90 7.51 -23.70 0.05
C ASN A 90 6.54 -22.72 0.75
N SER A 91 7.00 -21.49 1.00
CA SER A 91 6.18 -20.43 1.59
C SER A 91 5.36 -19.64 0.56
N ALA A 92 5.59 -19.88 -0.74
CA ALA A 92 4.93 -19.16 -1.83
C ALA A 92 3.59 -19.75 -2.24
N VAL A 93 3.32 -21.00 -1.88
CA VAL A 93 2.08 -21.71 -2.23
C VAL A 93 1.44 -22.24 -0.95
N VAL A 94 0.24 -21.75 -0.65
CA VAL A 94 -0.57 -22.25 0.46
C VAL A 94 -1.51 -23.32 -0.07
N VAL A 95 -1.32 -24.55 0.37
CA VAL A 95 -2.16 -25.70 0.01
C VAL A 95 -3.09 -26.01 1.18
N ASP A 96 -4.38 -26.15 0.90
CA ASP A 96 -5.36 -26.70 1.82
C ASP A 96 -5.33 -28.24 1.72
N TYR A 97 -4.87 -28.88 2.79
CA TYR A 97 -4.71 -30.34 2.87
C TYR A 97 -6.03 -31.10 2.94
N ASP A 98 -7.11 -30.46 3.41
CA ASP A 98 -8.42 -31.13 3.57
C ASP A 98 -9.14 -31.21 2.21
N THR A 99 -9.05 -30.15 1.41
CA THR A 99 -9.70 -30.08 0.10
C THR A 99 -8.77 -30.37 -1.07
N MET A 100 -7.47 -30.54 -0.79
CA MET A 100 -6.40 -30.68 -1.79
C MET A 100 -6.49 -29.58 -2.85
N LYS A 101 -6.57 -28.32 -2.41
CA LYS A 101 -6.65 -27.14 -3.29
C LYS A 101 -5.59 -26.13 -2.94
N ILE A 102 -5.16 -25.37 -3.95
CA ILE A 102 -4.30 -24.21 -3.73
C ILE A 102 -5.19 -23.06 -3.24
N GLY A 103 -4.90 -22.56 -2.03
CA GLY A 103 -5.62 -21.44 -1.44
C GLY A 103 -5.10 -20.10 -1.96
N ALA A 104 -3.83 -19.81 -1.72
CA ALA A 104 -3.18 -18.57 -2.14
C ALA A 104 -1.77 -18.84 -2.65
N SER A 105 -1.29 -18.01 -3.56
CA SER A 105 0.12 -18.01 -3.94
C SER A 105 0.62 -16.61 -4.25
N TYR A 106 1.93 -16.40 -4.21
CA TYR A 106 2.55 -15.17 -4.66
C TYR A 106 3.63 -15.43 -5.71
N ALA A 107 3.87 -14.43 -6.57
CA ALA A 107 5.01 -14.39 -7.47
C ALA A 107 5.89 -13.21 -7.05
N MET A 108 7.15 -13.48 -6.71
CA MET A 108 8.05 -12.47 -6.16
C MET A 108 8.81 -11.76 -7.28
N THR A 109 8.94 -10.44 -7.18
CA THR A 109 9.80 -9.64 -8.05
C THR A 109 10.38 -8.47 -7.23
N TYR A 110 11.39 -7.80 -7.78
CA TYR A 110 12.06 -6.68 -7.15
C TYR A 110 11.70 -5.36 -7.83
N HIS A 111 11.53 -4.33 -7.00
CA HIS A 111 11.45 -2.96 -7.49
C HIS A 111 12.81 -2.48 -8.01
N THR A 112 12.77 -1.51 -8.93
CA THR A 112 13.95 -0.71 -9.29
C THR A 112 14.46 0.07 -8.07
N ILE A 113 15.68 0.62 -8.14
CA ILE A 113 16.22 1.50 -7.10
C ILE A 113 15.24 2.68 -6.84
N LEU A 114 14.72 2.76 -5.60
CA LEU A 114 13.85 3.84 -5.12
C LEU A 114 14.66 4.68 -4.13
N ARG A 115 14.81 5.97 -4.39
CA ARG A 115 15.59 6.88 -3.52
C ARG A 115 14.71 7.92 -2.86
N ASN A 116 13.82 8.52 -3.64
CA ASN A 116 12.98 9.63 -3.18
C ASN A 116 11.58 9.14 -2.80
N SER A 117 10.89 9.92 -1.97
CA SER A 117 9.48 9.65 -1.60
C SER A 117 8.58 9.54 -2.84
N SER A 118 8.81 10.35 -3.85
CA SER A 118 8.10 10.29 -5.14
C SER A 118 8.31 8.97 -5.88
N ASP A 119 9.50 8.36 -5.77
CA ASP A 119 9.78 7.06 -6.38
C ASP A 119 8.97 5.96 -5.70
N PHE A 120 8.90 5.96 -4.36
CA PHE A 120 8.10 5.00 -3.59
C PHE A 120 6.60 5.11 -3.90
N ILE A 121 6.07 6.34 -3.97
CA ILE A 121 4.67 6.59 -4.31
C ILE A 121 4.39 6.14 -5.75
N ALA A 122 5.28 6.45 -6.69
CA ALA A 122 5.13 6.05 -8.08
C ALA A 122 5.21 4.52 -8.26
N ALA A 123 6.11 3.85 -7.52
CA ALA A 123 6.23 2.40 -7.55
C ALA A 123 4.97 1.71 -7.01
N LEU A 124 4.45 2.18 -5.87
CA LEU A 124 3.20 1.72 -5.29
C LEU A 124 2.03 1.89 -6.26
N LYS A 125 1.90 3.08 -6.88
CA LYS A 125 0.83 3.37 -7.84
C LYS A 125 0.89 2.45 -9.06
N GLN A 126 2.06 2.28 -9.66
CA GLN A 126 2.25 1.39 -10.81
C GLN A 126 1.97 -0.08 -10.47
N ALA A 127 2.36 -0.53 -9.28
CA ALA A 127 2.08 -1.89 -8.85
C ALA A 127 0.59 -2.16 -8.64
N ARG A 128 -0.17 -1.18 -8.11
CA ARG A 128 -1.63 -1.26 -8.02
C ARG A 128 -2.31 -1.26 -9.38
N GLU A 129 -1.87 -0.40 -10.29
CA GLU A 129 -2.39 -0.37 -11.66
C GLU A 129 -2.17 -1.71 -12.37
N LEU A 130 -0.98 -2.31 -12.20
CA LEU A 130 -0.69 -3.64 -12.72
C LEU A 130 -1.57 -4.72 -12.08
N SER A 131 -1.72 -4.71 -10.75
CA SER A 131 -2.51 -5.73 -10.05
C SER A 131 -4.00 -5.66 -10.42
N VAL A 132 -4.53 -4.44 -10.62
CA VAL A 132 -5.90 -4.23 -11.13
C VAL A 132 -6.04 -4.73 -12.57
N ASN A 133 -5.04 -4.53 -13.42
CA ASN A 133 -5.11 -5.06 -14.78
C ASN A 133 -5.09 -6.59 -14.79
N LEU A 134 -4.18 -7.21 -14.03
CA LEU A 134 -4.12 -8.66 -13.88
C LEU A 134 -5.41 -9.24 -13.29
N THR A 135 -6.01 -8.55 -12.32
CA THR A 135 -7.29 -8.95 -11.74
C THR A 135 -8.40 -9.03 -12.79
N ARG A 136 -8.43 -8.08 -13.73
CA ARG A 136 -9.41 -8.06 -14.81
C ARG A 136 -9.17 -9.14 -15.86
N GLU A 137 -7.90 -9.44 -16.15
CA GLU A 137 -7.52 -10.46 -17.14
C GLU A 137 -7.72 -11.88 -16.62
N LEU A 138 -7.47 -12.11 -15.33
CA LEU A 138 -7.54 -13.43 -14.69
C LEU A 138 -8.90 -13.74 -14.05
N ASP A 139 -9.81 -12.77 -13.96
CA ASP A 139 -11.09 -12.86 -13.22
C ASP A 139 -10.91 -13.31 -11.76
N HIS A 140 -9.78 -12.96 -11.17
CA HIS A 140 -9.39 -13.32 -9.80
C HIS A 140 -8.67 -12.15 -9.13
N GLU A 141 -8.94 -11.91 -7.85
CA GLU A 141 -8.35 -10.79 -7.12
C GLU A 141 -6.83 -10.95 -6.96
N VAL A 142 -6.08 -10.05 -7.60
CA VAL A 142 -4.62 -9.95 -7.49
C VAL A 142 -4.26 -8.61 -6.86
N PHE A 143 -3.46 -8.66 -5.81
CA PHE A 143 -2.93 -7.46 -5.15
C PHE A 143 -1.41 -7.52 -5.05
N ALA A 144 -0.76 -6.35 -5.15
CA ALA A 144 0.67 -6.22 -4.97
C ALA A 144 1.00 -5.88 -3.51
N TYR A 145 2.04 -6.50 -2.96
CA TYR A 145 2.52 -6.25 -1.61
C TYR A 145 4.02 -5.92 -1.60
N SER A 146 4.40 -4.92 -0.80
CA SER A 146 5.78 -4.64 -0.44
C SER A 146 5.81 -3.97 0.94
N VAL A 147 6.92 -4.13 1.67
CA VAL A 147 7.06 -3.63 3.06
C VAL A 147 6.77 -2.14 3.18
N PHE A 148 7.19 -1.34 2.18
CA PHE A 148 7.01 0.11 2.23
C PHE A 148 5.60 0.59 1.84
N TYR A 149 4.74 -0.28 1.30
CA TYR A 149 3.41 0.12 0.81
C TYR A 149 2.55 0.71 1.93
N VAL A 150 2.56 0.09 3.10
CA VAL A 150 1.79 0.55 4.27
C VAL A 150 2.18 1.97 4.70
N TYR A 151 3.46 2.33 4.60
CA TYR A 151 3.94 3.66 4.97
C TYR A 151 3.64 4.73 3.92
N TYR A 152 3.70 4.35 2.63
CA TYR A 152 3.55 5.29 1.52
C TYR A 152 2.11 5.44 1.00
N GLU A 153 1.21 4.53 1.38
CA GLU A 153 -0.20 4.56 0.98
C GLU A 153 -0.92 5.85 1.39
N GLN A 154 -0.63 6.39 2.58
CA GLN A 154 -1.20 7.66 3.05
C GLN A 154 -0.92 8.83 2.08
N TYR A 155 0.20 8.80 1.35
CA TYR A 155 0.58 9.88 0.43
C TYR A 155 -0.18 9.81 -0.90
N LEU A 156 -0.90 8.73 -1.20
CA LEU A 156 -1.76 8.65 -2.38
C LEU A 156 -2.95 9.60 -2.27
N HIS A 157 -3.46 9.81 -1.06
CA HIS A 157 -4.66 10.61 -0.80
C HIS A 157 -4.41 11.84 0.08
N ILE A 158 -3.15 12.14 0.44
CA ILE A 158 -2.80 13.21 1.39
C ILE A 158 -3.37 14.58 1.03
N TYR A 159 -3.42 14.97 -0.24
CA TYR A 159 -3.97 16.27 -0.66
C TYR A 159 -5.48 16.33 -0.45
N TRP A 160 -6.17 15.22 -0.69
CA TRP A 160 -7.61 15.10 -0.48
C TRP A 160 -7.93 15.13 1.02
N ASP A 161 -7.20 14.34 1.80
CA ASP A 161 -7.36 14.28 3.26
C ASP A 161 -7.05 15.64 3.90
N MET A 162 -6.04 16.35 3.41
CA MET A 162 -5.70 17.70 3.86
C MET A 162 -6.85 18.68 3.58
N GLY A 163 -7.41 18.65 2.37
CA GLY A 163 -8.56 19.50 2.01
C GLY A 163 -9.77 19.25 2.90
N ILE A 164 -10.09 17.97 3.15
CA ILE A 164 -11.20 17.59 4.04
C ILE A 164 -10.94 18.04 5.48
N ASN A 165 -9.75 17.77 6.03
CA ASN A 165 -9.44 18.11 7.42
C ASN A 165 -9.44 19.61 7.67
N ILE A 166 -8.87 20.40 6.76
CA ILE A 166 -8.91 21.86 6.83
C ILE A 166 -10.35 22.36 6.68
N GLY A 167 -11.10 21.83 5.70
CA GLY A 167 -12.49 22.22 5.45
C GLY A 167 -13.39 21.94 6.66
N LEU A 168 -13.28 20.77 7.27
CA LEU A 168 -14.00 20.40 8.49
C LEU A 168 -13.60 21.28 9.67
N SER A 169 -12.31 21.61 9.80
CA SER A 169 -11.82 22.51 10.85
C SER A 169 -12.40 23.92 10.70
N LEU A 170 -12.37 24.48 9.48
CA LEU A 170 -12.97 25.78 9.18
C LEU A 170 -14.49 25.78 9.41
N LEU A 171 -15.18 24.70 9.03
CA LEU A 171 -16.62 24.56 9.27
C LEU A 171 -16.93 24.54 10.78
N ALA A 172 -16.16 23.78 11.57
CA ALA A 172 -16.33 23.72 13.02
C ALA A 172 -16.12 25.10 13.66
N VAL A 173 -15.06 25.80 13.27
CA VAL A 173 -14.77 27.17 13.70
C VAL A 173 -15.91 28.12 13.32
N PHE A 174 -16.44 28.01 12.09
CA PHE A 174 -17.54 28.86 11.64
C PHE A 174 -18.77 28.68 12.52
N LEU A 175 -19.17 27.43 12.79
CA LEU A 175 -20.32 27.14 13.64
C LEU A 175 -20.11 27.71 15.06
N VAL A 176 -18.97 27.42 15.69
CA VAL A 176 -18.66 27.89 17.05
C VAL A 176 -18.64 29.42 17.12
N THR A 177 -18.03 30.08 16.13
CA THR A 177 -17.97 31.56 16.10
C THR A 177 -19.34 32.18 15.89
N VAL A 178 -20.20 31.63 15.02
CA VAL A 178 -21.60 32.10 14.86
C VAL A 178 -22.36 32.02 16.19
N PHE A 179 -22.27 30.89 16.91
CA PHE A 179 -22.94 30.77 18.22
C PHE A 179 -22.36 31.74 19.26
N MET A 180 -21.03 31.87 19.32
CA MET A 180 -20.35 32.74 20.28
C MET A 180 -20.63 34.23 20.04
N LEU A 181 -20.77 34.66 18.79
CA LEU A 181 -21.07 36.04 18.41
C LEU A 181 -22.58 36.38 18.46
N GLY A 182 -23.44 35.44 18.88
CA GLY A 182 -24.88 35.69 19.00
C GLY A 182 -25.62 35.67 17.65
N PHE A 183 -25.27 34.72 16.77
CA PHE A 183 -25.83 34.54 15.43
C PHE A 183 -25.49 35.66 14.42
N ASP A 184 -24.42 36.42 14.64
CA ASP A 184 -23.87 37.33 13.63
C ASP A 184 -23.04 36.58 12.59
N VAL A 185 -23.71 36.18 11.50
CA VAL A 185 -23.10 35.46 10.38
C VAL A 185 -22.04 36.30 9.65
N TRP A 186 -22.20 37.63 9.60
CA TRP A 186 -21.26 38.50 8.91
C TRP A 186 -19.93 38.60 9.66
N GLY A 187 -19.97 38.76 10.98
CA GLY A 187 -18.79 38.73 11.83
C GLY A 187 -18.03 37.40 11.74
N ALA A 188 -18.75 36.28 11.78
CA ALA A 188 -18.16 34.94 11.63
C ALA A 188 -17.53 34.73 10.24
N PHE A 189 -18.15 35.24 9.18
CA PHE A 189 -17.61 35.16 7.83
C PHE A 189 -16.30 35.95 7.67
N ILE A 190 -16.18 37.13 8.29
CA ILE A 190 -14.94 37.90 8.31
C ILE A 190 -13.82 37.11 8.99
N ILE A 191 -14.09 36.51 10.17
CA ILE A 191 -13.11 35.69 10.90
C ILE A 191 -12.64 34.53 10.02
N ILE A 192 -13.56 33.76 9.44
CA ILE A 192 -13.22 32.63 8.57
C ILE A 192 -12.40 33.06 7.35
N SER A 193 -12.74 34.20 6.75
CA SER A 193 -11.99 34.73 5.60
C SER A 193 -10.54 35.05 5.97
N VAL A 194 -10.31 35.67 7.14
CA VAL A 194 -8.96 35.97 7.63
C VAL A 194 -8.19 34.69 7.96
N VAL A 195 -8.84 33.73 8.64
CA VAL A 195 -8.21 32.44 8.98
C VAL A 195 -7.85 31.66 7.70
N PHE A 196 -8.73 31.68 6.69
CA PHE A 196 -8.42 31.07 5.39
C PHE A 196 -7.20 31.72 4.73
N MET A 197 -7.08 33.06 4.76
CA MET A 197 -5.89 33.74 4.27
C MET A 197 -4.62 33.33 5.02
N ILE A 198 -4.69 33.16 6.34
CA ILE A 198 -3.56 32.68 7.16
C ILE A 198 -3.12 31.27 6.72
N ILE A 199 -4.07 30.35 6.49
CA ILE A 199 -3.77 29.00 6.02
C ILE A 199 -3.10 29.03 4.63
N VAL A 200 -3.61 29.85 3.70
CA VAL A 200 -3.03 30.00 2.36
C VAL A 200 -1.61 30.56 2.44
N HIS A 201 -1.38 31.58 3.28
CA HIS A 201 -0.04 32.12 3.51
C HIS A 201 0.90 31.08 4.13
N MET A 202 0.44 30.31 5.11
CA MET A 202 1.22 29.23 5.72
C MET A 202 1.57 28.14 4.72
N GLY A 203 0.64 27.77 3.83
CA GLY A 203 0.91 26.87 2.70
C GLY A 203 1.99 27.43 1.77
N GLY A 204 1.94 28.73 1.47
CA GLY A 204 2.98 29.42 0.70
C GLY A 204 4.35 29.39 1.39
N VAL A 205 4.39 29.62 2.71
CA VAL A 205 5.62 29.53 3.52
C VAL A 205 6.16 28.10 3.54
N MET A 206 5.30 27.08 3.64
CA MET A 206 5.71 25.68 3.58
C MET A 206 6.41 25.37 2.25
N VAL A 207 5.87 25.84 1.12
CA VAL A 207 6.50 25.67 -0.19
C VAL A 207 7.82 26.43 -0.27
N TYR A 208 7.86 27.68 0.17
CA TYR A 208 9.07 28.50 0.17
C TYR A 208 10.20 27.91 1.02
N ALA A 209 9.87 27.34 2.18
CA ALA A 209 10.81 26.73 3.10
C ALA A 209 11.18 25.28 2.73
N GLY A 210 10.59 24.70 1.68
CA GLY A 210 10.82 23.31 1.27
C GLY A 210 10.26 22.27 2.24
N ILE A 211 9.19 22.60 2.97
CA ILE A 211 8.53 21.70 3.92
C ILE A 211 7.54 20.83 3.16
N ASN A 212 7.75 19.50 3.22
CA ASN A 212 6.87 18.54 2.56
C ASN A 212 5.52 18.40 3.26
N ALA A 213 4.47 18.22 2.45
CA ALA A 213 3.13 17.85 2.90
C ALA A 213 3.09 16.39 3.38
N ASN A 214 2.98 16.19 4.68
CA ASN A 214 2.79 14.91 5.35
C ASN A 214 1.80 15.03 6.52
N ALA A 215 1.49 13.92 7.18
CA ALA A 215 0.57 13.89 8.33
C ALA A 215 0.97 14.87 9.46
N VAL A 216 2.26 15.04 9.73
CA VAL A 216 2.76 15.97 10.77
C VAL A 216 2.49 17.43 10.37
N SER A 217 2.79 17.80 9.13
CA SER A 217 2.53 19.13 8.61
C SER A 217 1.03 19.45 8.57
N LEU A 218 0.18 18.45 8.28
CA LEU A 218 -1.28 18.58 8.31
C LEU A 218 -1.76 18.91 9.72
N VAL A 219 -1.28 18.18 10.74
CA VAL A 219 -1.62 18.44 12.15
C VAL A 219 -1.21 19.87 12.54
N ASN A 220 -0.01 20.31 12.15
CA ASN A 220 0.44 21.68 12.43
C ASN A 220 -0.41 22.74 11.73
N LEU A 221 -0.86 22.47 10.51
CA LEU A 221 -1.74 23.38 9.78
C LEU A 221 -3.13 23.47 10.43
N VAL A 222 -3.69 22.35 10.88
CA VAL A 222 -4.95 22.31 11.65
C VAL A 222 -4.79 23.04 12.99
N MET A 223 -3.68 22.85 13.70
CA MET A 223 -3.38 23.59 14.93
C MET A 223 -3.29 25.10 14.67
N THR A 224 -2.71 25.50 13.53
CA THR A 224 -2.64 26.91 13.12
C THR A 224 -4.02 27.51 12.93
N VAL A 225 -5.01 26.75 12.45
CA VAL A 225 -6.41 27.20 12.39
C VAL A 225 -6.93 27.57 13.78
N GLY A 226 -6.71 26.71 14.78
CA GLY A 226 -7.15 26.96 16.15
C GLY A 226 -6.52 28.23 16.74
N ILE A 227 -5.20 28.36 16.61
CA ILE A 227 -4.46 29.54 17.11
C ILE A 227 -4.89 30.82 16.37
N ALA A 228 -5.07 30.78 15.05
CA ALA A 228 -5.50 31.93 14.27
C ALA A 228 -6.88 32.45 14.70
N VAL A 229 -7.79 31.55 15.07
CA VAL A 229 -9.15 31.89 15.54
C VAL A 229 -9.11 32.60 16.89
N GLU A 230 -8.22 32.20 17.79
CA GLU A 230 -8.04 32.87 19.08
C GLU A 230 -7.73 34.36 18.85
N PHE A 231 -6.73 34.68 18.03
CA PHE A 231 -6.37 36.06 17.71
C PHE A 231 -7.50 36.84 17.01
N CYS A 232 -8.20 36.23 16.06
CA CYS A 232 -9.22 36.93 15.27
C CYS A 232 -10.52 37.14 16.05
N SER A 233 -10.98 36.12 16.79
CA SER A 233 -12.29 36.12 17.44
C SER A 233 -12.38 37.16 18.55
N HIS A 234 -11.32 37.38 19.31
CA HIS A 234 -11.29 38.37 20.37
C HIS A 234 -11.40 39.80 19.83
N ILE A 235 -10.63 40.13 18.79
CA ILE A 235 -10.67 41.47 18.17
C ILE A 235 -12.06 41.74 17.57
N VAL A 236 -12.63 40.79 16.83
CA VAL A 236 -13.96 40.95 16.22
C VAL A 236 -15.05 41.06 17.29
N ARG A 237 -14.98 40.28 18.37
CA ARG A 237 -15.93 40.38 19.48
C ARG A 237 -15.88 41.77 20.15
N TRP A 238 -14.69 42.28 20.41
CA TRP A 238 -14.53 43.65 20.95
C TRP A 238 -15.06 44.70 19.99
N PHE A 239 -14.73 44.58 18.69
CA PHE A 239 -15.28 45.46 17.66
C PHE A 239 -16.82 45.47 17.70
N MET A 240 -17.45 44.30 17.87
CA MET A 240 -18.91 44.16 17.96
C MET A 240 -19.55 44.77 19.21
N MET A 241 -18.82 44.82 20.34
CA MET A 241 -19.32 45.39 21.59
C MET A 241 -19.12 46.91 21.69
N GLU A 242 -18.16 47.46 20.94
CA GLU A 242 -17.85 48.89 20.96
C GLU A 242 -18.89 49.76 20.25
N LYS A 243 -19.06 51.00 20.74
CA LYS A 243 -20.01 51.98 20.21
C LYS A 243 -19.27 53.06 19.41
N GLY A 244 -19.97 53.68 18.46
CA GLY A 244 -19.43 54.77 17.64
C GLY A 244 -19.34 54.40 16.16
N THR A 245 -18.55 55.17 15.41
CA THR A 245 -18.31 54.93 13.98
C THR A 245 -17.50 53.66 13.76
N ARG A 246 -17.54 53.10 12.54
CA ARG A 246 -16.75 51.89 12.20
C ARG A 246 -15.24 52.09 12.43
N LEU A 247 -14.75 53.30 12.20
CA LEU A 247 -13.33 53.63 12.39
C LEU A 247 -12.97 53.70 13.88
N GLU A 248 -13.80 54.35 14.70
CA GLU A 248 -13.59 54.44 16.16
C GLU A 248 -13.63 53.04 16.81
N ARG A 249 -14.60 52.21 16.41
CA ARG A 249 -14.71 50.83 16.89
C ARG A 249 -13.47 50.00 16.54
N ALA A 250 -12.96 50.13 15.32
CA ALA A 250 -11.74 49.43 14.90
C ALA A 250 -10.54 49.87 15.73
N HIS A 251 -10.35 51.17 15.92
CA HIS A 251 -9.26 51.72 16.73
C HIS A 251 -9.35 51.27 18.19
N SER A 252 -10.53 51.34 18.82
CA SER A 252 -10.73 50.88 20.21
C SER A 252 -10.47 49.37 20.35
N SER A 253 -11.00 48.56 19.44
CA SER A 253 -10.81 47.10 19.48
C SER A 253 -9.35 46.70 19.34
N LEU A 254 -8.59 47.36 18.45
CA LEU A 254 -7.18 47.07 18.24
C LEU A 254 -6.31 47.58 19.41
N ALA A 255 -6.63 48.75 19.97
CA ALA A 255 -5.88 49.33 21.08
C ALA A 255 -6.06 48.54 22.38
N ASN A 256 -7.29 48.11 22.70
CA ASN A 256 -7.59 47.44 23.97
C ASN A 256 -7.33 45.92 23.91
N MET A 257 -7.83 45.26 22.87
CA MET A 257 -7.67 43.80 22.74
C MET A 257 -6.30 43.44 22.16
N GLY A 258 -5.78 44.23 21.22
CA GLY A 258 -4.49 43.94 20.59
C GLY A 258 -3.28 44.14 21.51
N SER A 259 -3.42 44.91 22.60
CA SER A 259 -2.37 45.08 23.61
C SER A 259 -2.40 44.05 24.74
N SER A 260 -3.45 43.22 24.80
CA SER A 260 -3.65 42.20 25.83
C SER A 260 -3.01 40.87 25.42
#